data_AF-A0A8T6EQ21-F1
#
_entry.id   AF-A0A8T6EQ21-F1
#
_cell.length_a   1.000
_cell.length_b   1.000
_cell.length_c   1.000
_cell.angle_alpha   90.00
_cell.angle_beta   90.00
_cell.angle_gamma   90.00
#
_symmetry.space_group_name_H-M   'P 1'
#
loop_
_entity.id
_entity.type
_entity.pdbx_description
1 polymer ?
#
loop_
_entity_poly.entity_id
_entity_poly.type
_entity_poly.pdbx_seq_one_letter_code
_entity_poly.pdbx_strand_id
1 'polypeptide(L)'
;MQAFVRAAMRGAAYAAANVEAAIEIVLTPAEGADASHQRDLLETDLRNAQRADGMGRATLDQWEALQAVLLEFDPAFEGPVDVSTVFDGSFVDAIYNDDGTLK
;
A
#
# COMPACT_ATOMS: atom_id res chain seq x y z
N MET A 1 5.01 -9.93 12.92
CA MET A 1 4.79 -8.86 11.93
C MET A 1 5.01 -9.35 10.50
N GLN A 2 6.22 -9.82 10.13
CA GLN A 2 6.53 -10.24 8.74
C GLN A 2 5.52 -11.24 8.12
N ALA A 3 5.06 -12.24 8.87
CA ALA A 3 4.07 -13.20 8.37
C ALA A 3 2.73 -12.54 7.98
N PHE A 4 2.31 -11.53 8.75
CA PHE A 4 1.10 -10.75 8.47
C PHE A 4 1.29 -9.89 7.21
N VAL A 5 2.42 -9.17 7.11
CA VAL A 5 2.74 -8.36 5.91
C VAL A 5 2.80 -9.24 4.66
N ARG A 6 3.39 -10.43 4.76
CA ARG A 6 3.41 -11.42 3.66
C ARG A 6 1.99 -11.84 3.26
N ALA A 7 1.14 -12.16 4.23
CA ALA A 7 -0.24 -12.54 3.97
C ALA A 7 -1.03 -11.39 3.31
N ALA A 8 -0.85 -10.16 3.77
CA ALA A 8 -1.47 -8.98 3.18
C ALA A 8 -1.03 -8.76 1.72
N MET A 9 0.27 -8.85 1.42
CA MET A 9 0.76 -8.70 0.05
C MET A 9 0.32 -9.86 -0.87
N ARG A 10 0.18 -11.09 -0.34
CA ARG A 10 -0.45 -12.19 -1.08
C ARG A 10 -1.93 -11.91 -1.37
N GLY A 11 -2.65 -11.27 -0.43
CA GLY A 11 -4.01 -10.80 -0.65
C GLY A 11 -4.11 -9.74 -1.76
N ALA A 12 -3.19 -8.77 -1.78
CA ALA A 12 -3.12 -7.77 -2.84
C ALA A 12 -2.80 -8.41 -4.21
N ALA A 13 -1.85 -9.35 -4.26
CA ALA A 13 -1.55 -10.10 -5.48
C ALA A 13 -2.74 -10.94 -5.96
N TYR A 14 -3.48 -11.56 -5.03
CA TYR A 14 -4.72 -12.27 -5.36
C TYR A 14 -5.78 -11.32 -5.94
N ALA A 15 -5.98 -10.15 -5.33
CA ALA A 15 -6.93 -9.15 -5.81
C ALA A 15 -6.58 -8.64 -7.21
N ALA A 16 -5.29 -8.43 -7.49
CA ALA A 16 -4.82 -8.06 -8.82
C ALA A 16 -5.13 -9.13 -9.90
N ALA A 17 -5.04 -10.41 -9.53
CA ALA A 17 -5.34 -11.53 -10.43
C ALA A 17 -6.84 -11.88 -10.49
N ASN A 18 -7.65 -11.43 -9.52
CA ASN A 18 -9.05 -11.83 -9.34
C ASN A 18 -9.93 -10.62 -8.96
N VAL A 19 -9.91 -9.58 -9.79
CA VAL A 19 -10.59 -8.29 -9.52
C VAL A 19 -12.06 -8.51 -9.13
N GLU A 20 -12.83 -9.29 -9.89
CA GLU A 20 -14.24 -9.57 -9.58
C GLU A 20 -14.44 -10.16 -8.18
N ALA A 21 -13.67 -11.18 -7.85
CA ALA A 21 -13.79 -11.86 -6.56
C ALA A 21 -13.37 -10.94 -5.42
N ALA A 22 -12.36 -10.09 -5.63
CA ALA A 22 -11.95 -9.09 -4.65
C ALA A 22 -13.06 -8.05 -4.40
N ILE A 23 -13.73 -7.59 -5.45
CA ILE A 23 -14.87 -6.67 -5.32
C ILE A 23 -16.03 -7.34 -4.58
N GLU A 24 -16.39 -8.57 -4.91
CA GLU A 24 -17.46 -9.30 -4.20
C GLU A 24 -17.19 -9.43 -2.70
N ILE A 25 -15.93 -9.74 -2.33
CA ILE A 25 -15.50 -9.82 -0.92
C ILE A 25 -15.69 -8.47 -0.22
N VAL A 26 -15.24 -7.37 -0.82
CA VAL A 26 -15.30 -6.02 -0.22
C VAL A 26 -16.74 -5.50 -0.14
N LEU A 27 -17.60 -5.89 -1.07
CA LEU A 27 -19.00 -5.47 -1.08
C LEU A 27 -19.86 -6.22 -0.07
N THR A 28 -19.42 -7.37 0.44
CA THR A 28 -20.18 -8.18 1.42
C THR A 28 -20.65 -7.37 2.65
N PRO A 29 -19.79 -6.55 3.30
CA PRO A 29 -20.23 -5.67 4.39
C PRO A 29 -20.75 -4.29 3.94
N ALA A 30 -20.67 -3.93 2.65
CA ALA A 30 -20.84 -2.56 2.17
C ALA A 30 -22.22 -2.33 1.54
N GLU A 31 -23.25 -2.17 2.39
CA GLU A 31 -24.61 -1.89 1.93
C GLU A 31 -24.67 -0.60 1.09
N GLY A 32 -25.27 -0.69 -0.10
CA GLY A 32 -25.44 0.45 -1.01
C GLY A 32 -24.20 0.87 -1.80
N ALA A 33 -23.07 0.17 -1.67
CA ALA A 33 -21.88 0.43 -2.47
C ALA A 33 -22.06 0.02 -3.94
N ASP A 34 -21.54 0.83 -4.85
CA ASP A 34 -21.58 0.59 -6.29
C ASP A 34 -20.39 -0.28 -6.74
N ALA A 35 -20.69 -1.46 -7.28
CA ALA A 35 -19.66 -2.42 -7.71
C ALA A 35 -18.79 -1.92 -8.88
N SER A 36 -19.37 -1.14 -9.80
CA SER A 36 -18.63 -0.57 -10.92
C SER A 36 -17.64 0.49 -10.43
N HIS A 37 -18.08 1.34 -9.50
CA HIS A 37 -17.20 2.32 -8.88
C HIS A 37 -16.07 1.66 -8.09
N GLN A 38 -16.36 0.60 -7.33
CA GLN A 38 -15.34 -0.10 -6.56
C GLN A 38 -14.30 -0.80 -7.46
N ARG A 39 -14.72 -1.32 -8.62
CA ARG A 39 -13.79 -1.83 -9.63
C ARG A 39 -12.86 -0.72 -10.11
N ASP A 40 -13.40 0.43 -10.50
CA ASP A 40 -12.63 1.54 -11.04
C ASP A 40 -11.58 2.04 -10.02
N LEU A 41 -11.94 2.08 -8.73
CA LEU A 41 -11.03 2.38 -7.64
C LEU A 41 -9.92 1.33 -7.53
N LEU A 42 -10.28 0.04 -7.44
CA LEU A 42 -9.30 -1.04 -7.30
C LEU A 42 -8.33 -1.10 -8.48
N GLU A 43 -8.80 -0.97 -9.71
CA GLU A 43 -7.94 -0.96 -10.91
C GLU A 43 -7.02 0.26 -10.96
N THR A 44 -7.46 1.39 -10.44
CA THR A 44 -6.62 2.60 -10.33
C THR A 44 -5.55 2.43 -9.26
N ASP A 45 -5.93 1.92 -8.08
CA ASP A 45 -5.00 1.66 -6.99
C ASP A 45 -3.94 0.62 -7.37
N LEU A 46 -4.33 -0.46 -8.04
CA LEU A 46 -3.41 -1.48 -8.52
C LEU A 46 -2.39 -0.92 -9.53
N ARG A 47 -2.81 -0.05 -10.44
CA ARG A 47 -1.90 0.64 -11.37
C ARG A 47 -0.92 1.54 -10.64
N ASN A 48 -1.38 2.32 -9.66
CA ASN A 48 -0.54 3.22 -8.88
C ASN A 48 0.43 2.48 -7.95
N ALA A 49 0.02 1.30 -7.46
CA ALA A 49 0.81 0.45 -6.58
C ALA A 49 1.83 -0.41 -7.33
N GLN A 50 1.76 -0.48 -8.67
CA GLN A 50 2.65 -1.31 -9.47
C GLN A 50 4.08 -0.76 -9.45
N ARG A 51 5.01 -1.61 -9.02
CA ARG A 51 6.44 -1.28 -8.95
C ARG A 51 7.29 -2.50 -9.29
N ALA A 52 8.42 -2.27 -9.94
CA ALA A 52 9.35 -3.34 -10.32
C ALA A 52 10.07 -3.97 -9.11
N ASP A 53 10.22 -3.24 -8.01
CA ASP A 53 10.90 -3.69 -6.79
C ASP A 53 9.96 -4.38 -5.78
N GLY A 54 8.66 -4.42 -6.05
CA GLY A 54 7.65 -5.05 -5.19
C GLY A 54 6.70 -4.03 -4.54
N MET A 55 5.41 -4.39 -4.51
CA MET A 55 4.35 -3.55 -3.95
C MET A 55 4.57 -3.31 -2.44
N GLY A 56 4.35 -2.07 -2.00
CA GLY A 56 4.43 -1.69 -0.58
C GLY A 56 5.84 -1.35 -0.08
N ARG A 57 6.89 -1.52 -0.90
CA ARG A 57 8.23 -1.02 -0.55
C ARG A 57 8.23 0.51 -0.51
N ALA A 58 8.93 1.06 0.47
CA ALA A 58 9.15 2.49 0.62
C ALA A 58 10.52 2.76 1.25
N THR A 59 11.05 3.96 1.02
CA THR A 59 12.34 4.44 1.50
C THR A 59 12.15 5.54 2.53
N LEU A 60 13.15 5.77 3.39
CA LEU A 60 13.13 6.89 4.34
C LEU A 60 12.98 8.23 3.60
N ASP A 61 13.73 8.43 2.52
CA ASP A 61 13.66 9.64 1.67
C ASP A 61 12.23 9.95 1.19
N GLN A 62 11.44 8.93 0.83
CA GLN A 62 10.04 9.13 0.42
C GLN A 62 9.16 9.66 1.57
N TRP A 63 9.38 9.16 2.79
CA TRP A 63 8.67 9.61 3.98
C TRP A 63 9.14 10.99 4.44
N GLU A 64 10.44 11.28 4.34
CA GLU A 64 11.00 12.60 4.59
C GLU A 64 10.44 13.64 3.61
N ALA A 65 10.33 13.27 2.32
CA ALA A 65 9.72 14.13 1.31
C ALA A 65 8.22 14.39 1.59
N LEU A 66 7.46 13.37 2.01
CA LEU A 66 6.07 13.54 2.42
C LEU A 66 5.96 14.50 3.62
N GLN A 67 6.80 14.31 4.64
CA GLN A 67 6.84 15.19 5.80
C GLN A 67 7.14 16.64 5.40
N ALA A 68 8.11 16.87 4.49
CA ALA A 68 8.43 18.21 4.04
C ALA A 68 7.23 18.92 3.39
N VAL A 69 6.48 18.20 2.53
CA VAL A 69 5.25 18.73 1.91
C VAL A 69 4.19 19.05 2.97
N LEU A 70 3.97 18.16 3.94
CA LEU A 70 2.97 18.37 4.99
C LEU A 70 3.30 19.58 5.87
N LEU A 71 4.57 19.76 6.25
CA LEU A 71 5.02 20.90 7.04
C LEU A 71 4.99 22.22 6.27
N GLU A 72 5.14 22.19 4.95
CA GLU A 72 5.06 23.40 4.12
C GLU A 72 3.62 23.90 3.98
N PHE A 73 2.66 22.99 3.81
CA PHE A 73 1.31 23.35 3.34
C PHE A 73 0.18 23.15 4.35
N ASP A 74 0.38 22.35 5.41
CA ASP A 74 -0.67 22.07 6.38
C ASP A 74 -0.29 22.60 7.79
N PRO A 75 -0.97 23.67 8.27
CA PRO A 75 -0.68 24.28 9.56
C PRO A 75 -1.01 23.38 10.75
N ALA A 76 -1.64 22.22 10.55
CA ALA A 76 -1.89 21.24 11.60
C ALA A 76 -0.62 20.50 12.05
N PHE A 77 0.46 20.51 11.24
CA PHE A 77 1.72 19.85 11.60
C PHE A 77 2.66 20.80 12.34
N GLU A 78 2.87 20.53 13.64
CA GLU A 78 3.64 21.41 14.54
C GLU A 78 5.16 21.40 14.30
N GLY A 79 5.68 20.35 13.64
CA GLY A 79 7.11 20.20 13.38
C GLY A 79 7.48 18.81 12.87
N PRO A 80 8.74 18.62 12.44
CA PRO A 80 9.20 17.33 11.94
C PRO A 80 9.32 16.28 13.05
N VAL A 81 9.16 15.02 12.66
CA VAL A 81 9.53 13.82 13.42
C VAL A 81 10.74 13.14 12.80
N ASP A 82 11.43 12.33 13.59
CA ASP A 82 12.47 11.44 13.08
C ASP A 82 11.81 10.23 12.41
N VAL A 83 11.80 10.24 11.07
CA VAL A 83 11.19 9.20 10.23
C VAL A 83 11.76 7.82 10.55
N SER A 84 13.06 7.73 10.88
CA SER A 84 13.72 6.45 11.18
C SER A 84 13.21 5.78 12.45
N THR A 85 12.52 6.52 13.32
CA THR A 85 11.94 5.99 14.56
C THR A 85 10.49 5.51 14.39
N VAL A 86 9.84 5.86 13.27
CA VAL A 86 8.40 5.59 13.04
C VAL A 86 8.14 4.72 11.81
N PHE A 87 9.10 4.61 10.89
CA PHE A 87 8.99 3.76 9.71
C PHE A 87 10.04 2.64 9.72
N ASP A 88 9.57 1.41 9.54
CA ASP A 88 10.40 0.22 9.35
C ASP A 88 9.93 -0.56 8.11
N GLY A 89 10.61 -0.33 6.98
CA GLY A 89 10.36 -1.03 5.72
C GLY A 89 10.89 -2.47 5.68
N SER A 90 11.70 -2.89 6.66
CA SER A 90 12.41 -4.17 6.62
C SER A 90 11.49 -5.38 6.55
N PHE A 91 10.27 -5.27 7.11
CA PHE A 91 9.28 -6.34 7.03
C PHE A 91 8.73 -6.57 5.61
N VAL A 92 8.64 -5.51 4.80
CA VAL A 92 8.25 -5.60 3.39
C VAL A 92 9.45 -6.07 2.55
N ASP A 93 10.63 -5.52 2.80
CA ASP A 93 11.83 -5.91 2.06
C ASP A 93 12.15 -7.40 2.24
N ALA A 94 11.93 -7.93 3.44
CA ALA A 94 12.19 -9.33 3.77
C ALA A 94 11.26 -10.34 3.05
N ILE A 95 10.17 -9.89 2.41
CA ILE A 95 9.20 -10.77 1.73
C ILE A 95 9.29 -10.76 0.21
N TYR A 96 10.18 -9.96 -0.38
CA TYR A 96 10.40 -9.91 -1.83
C TYR A 96 11.78 -10.43 -2.23
N ASN A 97 11.85 -11.05 -3.40
CA ASN A 97 13.10 -11.33 -4.12
C ASN A 97 13.63 -10.05 -4.77
N ASP A 98 14.87 -10.10 -5.28
CA ASP A 98 15.53 -8.97 -5.94
C ASP A 98 14.84 -8.58 -7.27
N ASP A 99 14.06 -9.49 -7.83
CA ASP A 99 13.24 -9.27 -9.03
C ASP A 99 11.81 -8.73 -8.73
N GLY A 100 11.53 -8.40 -7.46
CA GLY A 100 10.23 -7.88 -7.04
C GLY A 100 9.14 -8.93 -6.86
N THR A 101 9.44 -10.23 -7.00
CA THR A 101 8.47 -11.31 -6.76
C THR A 101 8.37 -11.66 -5.28
N LEU A 102 7.16 -12.02 -4.82
CA LEU A 102 6.93 -12.43 -3.43
C LEU A 102 7.58 -13.78 -3.11
N LYS A 103 8.19 -13.88 -1.92
CA LYS A 103 8.81 -15.08 -1.33
C LYS A 103 7.81 -16.03 -0.63
#